data_AF-A0A537HCT0-F1
#
_entry.id   AF-A0A537HCT0-F1
#
_cell.length_a   1.000
_cell.length_b   1.000
_cell.length_c   1.000
_cell.angle_alpha   90.00
_cell.angle_beta   90.00
_cell.angle_gamma   90.00
#
_symmetry.space_group_name_H-M   'P 1'
#
loop_
_entity.id
_entity.type
_entity.pdbx_description
1 polymer ?
#
loop_
_entity_poly.entity_id
_entity_poly.type
_entity_poly.pdbx_seq_one_letter_code
_entity_poly.pdbx_strand_id
1 'polypeptide(L)' 'MPAAKYPKIVVTPPGPKARALLKEDESLISPSLVRFYPLAADSGQGCIVKDVDGNEFIDFNSGLVCLAVGHSHP' A
#
# COMPACT_ATOMS: atom_id res chain seq x y z
N MET A 1 -4.06 -24.53 -14.30
CA MET A 1 -4.50 -23.52 -13.31
C MET A 1 -4.33 -22.16 -13.96
N PRO A 2 -5.36 -21.30 -14.09
CA PRO A 2 -5.13 -19.92 -14.48
C PRO A 2 -4.20 -19.26 -13.46
N ALA A 3 -3.33 -18.35 -13.92
CA ALA A 3 -2.43 -17.63 -13.03
C ALA A 3 -3.26 -16.85 -11.98
N ALA A 4 -2.81 -16.87 -10.72
CA ALA A 4 -3.46 -16.11 -9.66
C ALA A 4 -3.45 -14.61 -10.02
N LYS A 5 -4.61 -13.96 -9.93
CA LYS A 5 -4.77 -12.53 -10.26
C LYS A 5 -4.06 -11.61 -9.26
N TYR A 6 -4.00 -12.02 -7.99
CA TYR A 6 -3.39 -11.27 -6.88
C TYR A 6 -2.64 -12.22 -5.94
N PRO A 7 -1.64 -11.72 -5.18
CA PRO A 7 -1.07 -10.37 -5.26
C PRO A 7 -0.30 -10.18 -6.58
N LYS A 8 -0.23 -8.95 -7.07
CA LYS A 8 0.56 -8.61 -8.26
C LYS A 8 1.78 -7.82 -7.84
N ILE A 9 2.91 -8.51 -7.76
CA ILE A 9 4.19 -7.88 -7.39
C ILE A 9 5.04 -7.72 -8.65
N VAL A 10 5.19 -6.48 -9.10
CA VAL A 10 5.96 -6.12 -10.30
C VAL A 10 7.39 -5.71 -9.95
N VAL A 11 7.61 -5.25 -8.72
CA VAL A 11 8.94 -4.94 -8.17
C VAL A 11 8.96 -5.35 -6.70
N THR A 12 10.09 -5.84 -6.22
CA THR A 12 10.25 -6.20 -4.80
C THR A 12 9.93 -5.00 -3.90
N PRO A 13 8.87 -5.07 -3.06
CA PRO A 13 8.49 -3.99 -2.16
C PRO A 13 9.47 -3.85 -0.99
N PRO A 14 9.69 -2.63 -0.46
CA PRO A 14 9.25 -1.34 -1.02
C PRO A 14 10.00 -1.04 -2.32
N GLY A 15 9.32 -0.60 -3.38
CA GLY A 15 9.94 -0.26 -4.66
C GLY A 15 10.73 1.06 -4.61
N PRO A 16 11.39 1.46 -5.71
CA PRO A 16 12.25 2.65 -5.74
C PRO A 16 11.49 3.95 -5.43
N LYS A 17 10.23 4.11 -5.88
CA LYS A 17 9.44 5.31 -5.59
C LYS A 17 8.97 5.31 -4.14
N ALA A 18 8.49 4.17 -3.63
CA ALA A 18 8.11 4.04 -2.23
C ALA A 18 9.30 4.34 -1.31
N ARG A 19 10.50 3.83 -1.61
CA ARG A 19 11.73 4.12 -0.84
C ARG A 19 12.08 5.61 -0.82
N ALA A 20 11.92 6.32 -1.93
CA ALA A 20 12.19 7.75 -1.99
C ALA A 20 11.23 8.54 -1.08
N LEU A 21 9.93 8.22 -1.13
CA LEU A 21 8.92 8.86 -0.27
C LEU A 21 9.12 8.54 1.21
N LEU A 22 9.43 7.28 1.55
CA LEU A 22 9.69 6.87 2.93
C LEU A 22 10.94 7.58 3.51
N LYS A 23 11.98 7.79 2.69
CA LYS A 23 13.18 8.54 3.12
C LYS A 23 12.87 10.02 3.38
N GLU A 24 11.99 10.61 2.58
CA GLU A 24 11.53 11.98 2.80
C GLU A 24 10.67 12.07 4.06
N ASP A 25 9.72 11.14 4.24
CA ASP A 25 8.87 10.97 5.42
C ASP A 25 9.70 10.90 6.72
N GLU A 26 10.76 10.06 6.73
CA GLU A 26 11.70 9.92 7.87
C GLU A 26 12.42 11.23 8.22
N SER A 27 12.68 12.10 7.23
CA SER A 27 13.39 13.37 7.43
C SER A 27 12.48 14.51 7.89
N LEU A 28 11.17 14.41 7.59
CA LEU A 28 10.21 15.50 7.79
C LEU A 28 9.25 15.25 8.96
N ILE A 29 8.95 14.00 9.30
CA ILE A 29 7.90 13.66 10.24
C ILE A 29 8.49 13.06 11.52
N SER A 30 7.88 13.42 12.66
CA SER A 30 8.31 12.94 13.97
C SER A 30 8.36 11.40 14.02
N PRO A 31 9.44 10.80 14.56
CA PRO A 31 9.56 9.35 14.74
C PRO A 31 8.49 8.75 15.65
N SER A 32 7.77 9.55 16.45
CA SER A 32 6.67 9.07 17.29
C SER A 32 5.45 8.62 16.48
N LEU A 33 5.33 9.01 15.21
CA LEU A 33 4.30 8.51 14.31
C LEU A 33 4.79 7.22 13.64
N VAL A 34 4.38 6.07 14.18
CA VAL A 34 4.85 4.76 13.71
C VAL A 34 4.22 4.41 12.37
N ARG A 35 5.05 3.97 11.41
CA ARG A 35 4.60 3.37 10.15
C ARG A 35 4.65 1.86 10.30
N PHE A 36 3.48 1.22 10.22
CA PHE A 36 3.37 -0.24 10.36
C PHE A 36 3.89 -1.01 9.14
N TYR A 37 3.85 -0.38 7.98
CA TYR A 37 4.28 -0.97 6.72
C TYR A 37 5.13 0.04 5.95
N PRO A 38 6.26 -0.37 5.33
CA PRO A 38 7.02 0.48 4.42
C PRO A 38 6.28 0.57 3.07
N LEU A 39 5.12 1.23 3.07
CA LEU A 39 4.18 1.30 1.94
C LEU A 39 3.82 2.76 1.69
N ALA A 40 3.91 3.16 0.43
CA ALA A 40 3.32 4.41 -0.06
C ALA A 40 2.19 4.04 -1.03
N ALA A 41 0.94 4.24 -0.60
CA ALA A 41 -0.25 3.90 -1.38
C ALA A 41 -0.54 4.99 -2.45
N ASP A 42 -0.89 4.56 -3.65
CA ASP A 42 -1.31 5.40 -4.77
C ASP A 42 -2.83 5.40 -4.91
N SER A 43 -3.45 4.22 -4.88
CA SER A 43 -4.90 4.05 -5.02
C SER A 43 -5.39 2.79 -4.32
N GLY A 44 -6.70 2.73 -4.08
CA GLY A 44 -7.37 1.55 -3.55
C GLY A 44 -8.75 1.34 -4.18
N GLN A 45 -9.11 0.09 -4.43
CA GLN A 45 -10.43 -0.32 -4.91
C GLN A 45 -10.83 -1.67 -4.30
N GLY A 46 -12.01 -1.73 -3.66
CA GLY A 46 -12.46 -2.94 -2.98
C GLY A 46 -11.48 -3.33 -1.87
N CYS A 47 -10.89 -4.53 -1.93
CA CYS A 47 -9.84 -4.98 -1.00
C CYS A 47 -8.42 -4.86 -1.56
N ILE A 48 -8.23 -4.18 -2.69
CA ILE A 48 -6.92 -4.05 -3.34
C ILE A 48 -6.34 -2.67 -3.05
N VAL A 49 -5.09 -2.66 -2.59
CA VAL A 49 -4.27 -1.45 -2.44
C VAL A 49 -3.15 -1.50 -3.45
N LYS A 50 -3.03 -0.46 -4.27
CA LYS A 50 -1.95 -0.29 -5.23
C LYS A 50 -0.93 0.71 -4.70
N ASP A 51 0.34 0.32 -4.66
CA ASP A 51 1.43 1.22 -4.28
C ASP A 51 1.88 2.11 -5.45
N VAL A 52 2.71 3.11 -5.13
CA VAL A 52 3.29 4.06 -6.10
C VAL A 52 4.20 3.41 -7.15
N ASP A 53 4.67 2.19 -6.89
CA ASP A 53 5.51 1.41 -7.79
C ASP A 53 4.68 0.45 -8.68
N GLY A 54 3.36 0.35 -8.44
CA GLY A 54 2.44 -0.46 -9.22
C GLY A 54 2.21 -1.88 -8.70
N ASN A 55 2.69 -2.21 -7.50
CA ASN A 55 2.35 -3.47 -6.85
C ASN A 55 0.91 -3.42 -6.31
N GLU A 56 0.18 -4.51 -6.46
CA GLU A 56 -1.19 -4.65 -5.95
C GLU A 56 -1.22 -5.68 -4.81
N PHE A 57 -1.60 -5.20 -3.62
CA PHE A 57 -1.69 -5.96 -2.39
C PHE A 57 -3.15 -6.24 -2.03
N ILE A 58 -3.38 -7.33 -1.30
CA ILE A 58 -4.67 -7.63 -0.67
C ILE A 58 -4.66 -6.99 0.73
N ASP A 59 -5.62 -6.11 0.99
CA ASP A 59 -5.78 -5.43 2.28
C ASP A 59 -6.56 -6.31 3.27
N PHE A 60 -5.84 -6.79 4.29
CA PHE A 60 -6.41 -7.50 5.44
C PHE A 60 -6.59 -6.63 6.68
N ASN A 61 -6.27 -5.34 6.60
CA ASN A 61 -6.40 -4.37 7.69
C ASN A 61 -7.69 -3.54 7.58
N SER A 62 -8.21 -3.34 6.36
CA SER A 62 -9.38 -2.51 6.08
C SER A 62 -9.24 -1.09 6.66
N GLY A 63 -8.02 -0.54 6.63
CA GLY A 63 -7.73 0.77 7.23
C GLY A 63 -8.15 0.88 8.69
N LEU A 64 -7.77 -0.09 9.53
CA LEU A 64 -8.26 -0.21 10.92
C LEU A 64 -9.80 -0.32 10.97
N VAL A 65 -10.36 -1.21 10.16
CA VAL A 65 -11.80 -1.51 10.07
C VAL A 65 -12.66 -0.36 9.48
N CYS A 66 -12.06 0.77 9.08
CA CYS A 66 -12.79 1.89 8.48
C CYS A 66 -13.33 1.60 7.07
N LEU A 67 -12.70 0.68 6.32
CA LEU A 67 -12.96 0.48 4.90
C LEU A 67 -13.79 -0.80 4.64
N ALA A 68 -14.83 -1.01 5.44
CA ALA A 68 -15.64 -2.23 5.41
C ALA A 68 -16.40 -2.43 4.08
N VAL A 69 -16.82 -1.34 3.42
CA VAL A 69 -17.45 -1.36 2.09
C VAL A 69 -16.43 -1.40 0.95
N GLY A 70 -15.15 -1.47 1.29
CA GLY A 70 -14.01 -1.43 0.38
C GLY A 70 -13.48 -0.01 0.14
N HIS A 71 -12.23 0.06 -0.32
CA HIS A 71 -11.62 1.29 -0.81
C HIS A 71 -12.44 1.83 -2.00
N SER A 72 -12.75 3.14 -1.97
CA SER A 72 -13.41 3.88 -3.06
C SER A 72 -14.77 3.30 -3.52
N HIS A 73 -15.65 2.96 -2.57
CA HIS A 73 -17.03 2.53 -2.88
C HIS A 73 -17.86 3.70 -3.48
N PRO A 74 -18.65 3.48 -4.55
CA PRO A 74 -19.47 4.51 -5.19
C PRO A 74 -20.69 4.94 -4.37
#